data_AF-A0A3C0XZ65-F1
#
_entry.id   AF-A0A3C0XZ65-F1
#
_cell.length_a   1.000
_cell.length_b   1.000
_cell.length_c   1.000
_cell.angle_alpha   90.00
_cell.angle_beta   90.00
_cell.angle_gamma   90.00
#
_symmetry.space_group_name_H-M   'P 1'
#
loop_
_entity.id
_entity.type
_entity.pdbx_description
1 polymer ?
#
loop_
_entity_poly.entity_id
_entity_poly.type
_entity_poly.pdbx_seq_one_letter_code
_entity_poly.pdbx_strand_id
1 'polypeptide(L)'
;MTIRTGYFDIRQISESGQCFRMRMTGEDSARVVAFSRVLDIYGRGDGGYELSCSEKELDEMWKDYFDLDTDYGAFIDAIDPSDAYLNAAADTGRGIRILRQEPFETLISFIISQRKN
;
A
#
# COMPACT_ATOMS: atom_id res chain seq x y z
N MET A 1 2.24 -5.71 15.34
CA MET A 1 2.17 -6.88 14.43
C MET A 1 3.24 -6.78 13.36
N THR A 2 3.64 -7.87 12.69
CA THR A 2 4.64 -7.81 11.62
C THR A 2 4.12 -8.42 10.33
N ILE A 3 4.39 -7.78 9.20
CA ILE A 3 4.10 -8.32 7.87
C ILE A 3 5.38 -8.42 7.05
N ARG A 4 5.41 -9.40 6.15
CA ARG A 4 6.52 -9.60 5.20
C ARG A 4 6.00 -10.19 3.90
N THR A 5 6.24 -9.48 2.79
CA THR A 5 5.97 -9.94 1.44
C THR A 5 6.89 -9.22 0.47
N GLY A 6 7.25 -9.86 -0.65
CA GLY A 6 8.04 -9.21 -1.71
C GLY A 6 7.25 -8.18 -2.52
N TYR A 7 5.94 -8.12 -2.33
CA TYR A 7 5.00 -7.28 -3.09
C TYR A 7 4.29 -6.25 -2.21
N PHE A 8 5.03 -5.66 -1.26
CA PHE A 8 4.57 -4.57 -0.40
C PHE A 8 5.74 -3.63 -0.13
N ASP A 9 5.61 -2.40 -0.62
CA ASP A 9 6.53 -1.32 -0.31
C ASP A 9 5.71 -0.10 0.11
N ILE A 10 5.91 0.36 1.34
CA ILE A 10 5.07 1.42 1.90
C ILE A 10 5.23 2.75 1.16
N ARG A 11 6.43 3.02 0.64
CA ARG A 11 6.71 4.24 -0.12
C ARG A 11 5.98 4.18 -1.45
N GLN A 12 6.13 3.10 -2.21
CA GLN A 12 5.43 2.91 -3.49
C GLN A 12 3.91 2.98 -3.33
N ILE A 13 3.37 2.35 -2.28
CA ILE A 13 1.94 2.45 -1.95
C ILE A 13 1.55 3.91 -1.67
N SER A 14 2.30 4.61 -0.81
CA SER A 14 1.98 5.99 -0.42
C SER A 14 2.09 7.01 -1.57
N GLU A 15 3.05 6.81 -2.48
CA GLU A 15 3.38 7.75 -3.56
C GLU A 15 2.66 7.43 -4.88
N SER A 16 1.93 6.31 -4.96
CA SER A 16 1.15 5.90 -6.15
C SER A 16 -0.03 6.83 -6.50
N GLY A 17 -0.34 7.82 -5.65
CA GLY A 17 -1.44 8.76 -5.86
C GLY A 17 -2.84 8.21 -5.51
N GLN A 18 -2.93 6.98 -4.98
CA GLN A 18 -4.21 6.36 -4.63
C GLN A 18 -4.77 6.83 -3.27
N CYS A 19 -3.92 7.28 -2.34
CA CYS A 19 -4.31 7.65 -0.97
C CYS A 19 -3.67 8.99 -0.57
N PHE A 20 -4.41 9.81 0.16
CA PHE A 20 -3.98 11.16 0.56
C PHE A 20 -3.79 11.32 2.08
N ARG A 21 -4.11 10.27 2.86
CA ARG A 21 -4.01 10.24 4.32
C ARG A 21 -2.95 9.27 4.83
N MET A 22 -2.02 8.89 3.94
CA MET A 22 -0.79 8.20 4.26
C MET A 22 0.37 9.18 4.14
N ARG A 23 1.24 9.25 5.16
CA ARG A 23 2.42 10.12 5.15
C ARG A 23 3.64 9.36 5.59
N MET A 24 4.71 9.46 4.81
CA MET A 24 6.02 8.97 5.23
C MET A 24 6.50 9.73 6.47
N THR A 25 6.92 9.00 7.49
CA THR A 25 7.50 9.51 8.75
C THR A 25 8.99 9.19 8.87
N GLY A 26 9.54 8.43 7.91
CA GLY A 26 10.95 8.09 7.77
C GLY A 26 11.22 7.53 6.36
N GLU A 27 12.38 6.92 6.15
CA GLU A 27 12.73 6.29 4.86
C GLU A 27 11.77 5.15 4.52
N ASP A 28 11.56 4.25 5.49
CA ASP A 28 10.68 3.07 5.40
C ASP A 28 9.57 3.08 6.45
N SER A 29 9.20 4.26 6.94
CA SER A 29 8.16 4.40 7.97
C SER A 29 7.06 5.33 7.51
N ALA A 30 5.82 5.03 7.88
CA ALA A 30 4.66 5.83 7.52
C ALA A 30 3.61 5.85 8.63
N ARG A 31 2.77 6.89 8.58
CA ARG A 31 1.53 6.97 9.34
C ARG A 31 0.35 6.95 8.38
N VAL A 32 -0.63 6.09 8.67
CA VAL A 32 -1.86 5.91 7.90
C VAL A 32 -3.04 6.31 8.75
N VAL A 33 -3.97 7.07 8.18
CA VAL A 33 -5.27 7.32 8.80
C VAL A 33 -6.36 6.82 7.87
N ALA A 34 -7.07 5.78 8.30
CA ALA A 34 -8.14 5.13 7.54
C ALA A 34 -9.19 4.58 8.51
N PHE A 35 -10.47 4.58 8.12
CA PHE A 35 -11.58 4.04 8.93
C PHE A 35 -11.61 4.53 10.39
N SER A 36 -11.34 5.83 10.59
CA SER A 36 -11.24 6.46 11.92
C SER A 36 -10.18 5.88 12.86
N ARG A 37 -9.19 5.17 12.32
CA ARG A 37 -8.03 4.62 13.05
C ARG A 37 -6.72 5.21 12.55
N VAL A 38 -5.70 5.14 13.39
CA VAL A 38 -4.32 5.52 13.05
C VAL A 38 -3.45 4.28 13.13
N LEU A 39 -2.61 4.08 12.12
CA LEU A 39 -1.59 3.05 12.09
C LEU A 39 -0.24 3.68 11.81
N ASP A 40 0.72 3.43 12.70
CA ASP A 40 2.13 3.67 12.45
C ASP A 40 2.77 2.38 11.92
N ILE A 41 3.56 2.52 10.86
CA ILE A 41 4.26 1.44 10.17
C ILE A 41 5.75 1.77 10.22
N TYR A 42 6.55 0.80 10.63
CA TYR A 42 7.99 0.93 10.79
C TYR A 42 8.71 -0.16 9.99
N GLY A 43 9.53 0.24 9.02
CA GLY A 43 10.42 -0.66 8.31
C GLY A 43 11.45 -1.29 9.25
N ARG A 44 11.68 -2.59 9.10
CA ARG A 44 12.59 -3.37 9.96
C ARG A 44 13.98 -3.57 9.38
N GLY A 45 14.23 -3.09 8.15
CA GLY A 45 15.52 -3.24 7.44
C GLY A 45 15.78 -4.63 6.85
N ASP A 46 14.90 -5.60 7.10
CA ASP A 46 14.97 -6.97 6.56
C ASP A 46 13.91 -7.25 5.46
N GLY A 47 13.29 -6.18 4.95
CA GLY A 47 12.16 -6.21 4.03
C GLY A 47 10.81 -6.47 4.71
N GLY A 48 10.75 -6.53 6.04
CA GLY A 48 9.51 -6.57 6.81
C GLY A 48 9.09 -5.22 7.37
N TYR A 49 7.83 -5.13 7.77
CA TYR A 49 7.26 -3.97 8.45
C TYR A 49 6.65 -4.37 9.79
N GLU A 50 6.85 -3.53 10.80
CA GLU A 50 6.15 -3.56 12.07
C GLU A 50 4.99 -2.56 12.06
N LEU A 51 3.82 -3.02 12.46
CA LEU A 51 2.55 -2.29 12.47
C LEU A 51 2.13 -2.05 13.92
N SER A 52 1.77 -0.81 14.25
CA SER A 52 1.31 -0.38 15.58
C SER A 52 -0.13 -0.81 15.91
N CYS A 53 -0.47 -2.06 15.62
CA CYS A 53 -1.78 -2.66 15.86
C CYS A 53 -1.66 -4.05 16.50
N SER A 54 -2.76 -4.51 17.07
CA SER A 54 -2.91 -5.91 17.52
C SER A 54 -3.15 -6.86 16.35
N GLU A 55 -2.96 -8.16 16.57
CA GLU A 55 -3.26 -9.22 15.59
C GLU A 55 -4.72 -9.17 15.13
N LYS A 56 -5.64 -9.01 16.10
CA LYS A 56 -7.06 -8.87 15.83
C LYS A 56 -7.36 -7.70 14.89
N GLU A 57 -6.75 -6.53 15.11
CA GLU A 57 -6.96 -5.37 14.23
C GLU A 57 -6.32 -5.53 12.86
N LEU A 58 -5.22 -6.28 12.77
CA LEU A 58 -4.64 -6.67 11.50
C LEU A 58 -5.66 -7.49 10.71
N ASP A 59 -6.16 -8.57 11.29
CA ASP A 59 -7.07 -9.50 10.62
C ASP A 59 -8.44 -8.90 10.31
N GLU A 60 -9.00 -8.09 11.22
CA GLU A 60 -10.32 -7.48 11.04
C GLU A 60 -10.33 -6.29 10.08
N MET A 61 -9.18 -5.66 9.79
CA MET A 61 -9.18 -4.42 9.02
C MET A 61 -7.92 -4.19 8.19
N TRP A 62 -6.73 -4.15 8.81
CA TRP A 62 -5.54 -3.68 8.09
C TRP A 62 -5.10 -4.63 6.98
N LYS A 63 -5.34 -5.93 7.15
CA LYS A 63 -5.08 -6.95 6.14
C LYS A 63 -5.90 -6.72 4.87
N ASP A 64 -7.18 -6.40 5.03
CA ASP A 64 -8.05 -6.04 3.92
C ASP A 64 -7.72 -4.67 3.33
N TYR A 65 -7.44 -3.67 4.18
CA TYR A 65 -7.07 -2.32 3.72
C TYR A 65 -5.87 -2.34 2.77
N PHE A 66 -4.84 -3.12 3.10
CA PHE A 66 -3.65 -3.31 2.29
C PHE A 66 -3.76 -4.46 1.26
N ASP A 67 -4.93 -5.10 1.17
CA ASP A 67 -5.20 -6.20 0.24
C ASP A 67 -4.20 -7.36 0.37
N LEU A 68 -3.74 -7.69 1.58
CA LEU A 68 -2.58 -8.58 1.80
C LEU A 68 -2.79 -10.04 1.36
N ASP A 69 -4.04 -10.47 1.19
CA ASP A 69 -4.37 -11.84 0.75
C ASP A 69 -4.21 -12.07 -0.76
N THR A 70 -4.19 -10.99 -1.55
CA THR A 70 -4.09 -11.08 -3.00
C THR A 70 -2.65 -11.37 -3.42
N ASP A 71 -2.46 -12.34 -4.31
CA ASP A 71 -1.15 -12.68 -4.89
C ASP A 71 -0.81 -11.73 -6.05
N TYR A 72 -0.16 -10.61 -5.73
CA TYR A 72 0.32 -9.65 -6.73
C TYR A 72 1.47 -10.21 -7.58
N GLY A 73 2.16 -11.25 -7.09
CA GLY A 73 3.18 -11.95 -7.86
C GLY A 73 2.57 -12.63 -9.08
N ALA A 74 1.43 -13.30 -8.90
CA ALA A 74 0.70 -13.89 -10.02
C ALA A 74 0.28 -12.87 -11.10
N PHE A 75 -0.02 -11.62 -10.73
CA PHE A 75 -0.33 -10.57 -11.71
C PHE A 75 0.91 -10.11 -12.47
N ILE A 76 2.04 -9.97 -11.79
CA ILE A 76 3.32 -9.60 -12.40
C ILE A 76 3.81 -10.71 -13.32
N ASP A 77 3.72 -11.97 -12.87
CA ASP A 77 4.13 -13.15 -13.66
C ASP A 77 3.23 -13.39 -14.88
N ALA A 78 2.02 -12.84 -14.89
CA ALA A 78 1.09 -12.92 -16.02
C ALA A 78 1.36 -11.88 -17.12
N ILE A 79 2.29 -10.94 -16.91
CA ILE A 79 2.70 -9.97 -17.93
C ILE A 79 3.38 -10.71 -19.08
N ASP A 80 3.01 -10.36 -20.33
CA ASP A 80 3.65 -10.93 -21.52
C ASP A 80 5.17 -10.67 -21.46
N PRO A 81 6.04 -11.70 -21.51
CA PRO A 81 7.49 -11.51 -21.47
C PRO A 81 8.04 -10.66 -22.62
N SER A 82 7.28 -10.50 -23.70
CA SER A 82 7.63 -9.63 -24.83
C SER A 82 7.24 -8.16 -24.61
N ASP A 83 6.39 -7.85 -23.63
CA ASP A 83 6.03 -6.48 -23.26
C ASP A 83 7.10 -5.89 -22.33
N ALA A 84 8.18 -5.40 -22.93
CA ALA A 84 9.28 -4.80 -22.19
C ALA A 84 8.85 -3.59 -21.33
N TYR A 85 7.79 -2.88 -21.72
CA TYR A 85 7.32 -1.71 -20.98
C TYR A 85 6.63 -2.12 -19.68
N LEU A 86 5.67 -3.04 -19.74
CA LEU A 86 4.97 -3.53 -18.55
C LEU A 86 5.91 -4.29 -17.62
N ASN A 87 6.85 -5.08 -18.13
CA ASN A 87 7.84 -5.76 -17.31
C ASN A 87 8.73 -4.76 -16.54
N ALA A 88 9.22 -3.70 -17.20
CA ALA A 88 10.01 -2.67 -16.54
C ALA A 88 9.20 -1.87 -15.50
N ALA A 89 7.94 -1.57 -15.81
CA ALA A 89 7.03 -0.91 -14.88
C ALA A 89 6.73 -1.79 -13.66
N ALA A 90 6.52 -3.09 -13.86
CA ALA A 90 6.27 -4.05 -12.79
C ALA A 90 7.50 -4.26 -11.88
N ASP A 91 8.71 -4.34 -12.45
CA ASP A 91 9.93 -4.45 -11.63
C ASP A 91 10.15 -3.20 -10.77
N THR A 92 9.93 -2.02 -11.35
CA THR A 92 10.04 -0.74 -10.63
C THR A 92 8.95 -0.59 -9.56
N GLY A 93 7.72 -0.98 -9.88
CA GLY A 93 6.52 -0.79 -9.06
C GLY A 93 6.05 -2.04 -8.30
N ARG A 94 6.91 -3.05 -8.12
CA ARG A 94 6.53 -4.37 -7.58
C ARG A 94 5.90 -4.35 -6.19
N GLY A 95 6.17 -3.29 -5.42
CA GLY A 95 5.64 -3.10 -4.07
C GLY A 95 4.31 -2.38 -4.02
N ILE A 96 3.78 -1.89 -5.14
CA ILE A 96 2.47 -1.24 -5.23
C ILE A 96 1.37 -2.27 -4.97
N ARG A 97 0.41 -1.89 -4.13
CA ARG A 97 -0.86 -2.61 -3.93
C ARG A 97 -2.03 -1.64 -4.07
N ILE A 98 -3.19 -2.12 -4.49
CA ILE A 98 -4.42 -1.31 -4.53
C ILE A 98 -5.08 -1.39 -3.15
N LEU A 99 -5.18 -0.23 -2.49
CA LEU A 99 -5.76 -0.09 -1.16
C LEU A 99 -7.29 -0.18 -1.21
N ARG A 100 -7.87 -0.92 -0.26
CA ARG A 100 -9.33 -0.99 -0.07
C ARG A 100 -9.80 0.13 0.87
N GLN A 101 -9.84 1.34 0.34
CA GLN A 101 -10.20 2.56 1.07
C GLN A 101 -11.73 2.70 1.28
N GLU A 102 -12.12 3.56 2.23
CA GLU A 102 -13.52 3.87 2.49
C GLU A 102 -14.14 4.62 1.29
N PRO A 103 -15.29 4.17 0.74
CA PRO A 103 -15.84 4.75 -0.48
C PRO A 103 -16.14 6.24 -0.41
N PHE A 104 -16.68 6.74 0.71
CA PHE A 104 -17.00 8.15 0.88
C PHE A 104 -15.72 9.01 0.99
N GLU A 105 -14.75 8.61 1.82
CA GLU A 105 -13.45 9.30 1.91
C GLU A 105 -12.74 9.32 0.54
N THR A 106 -12.76 8.20 -0.18
CA THR A 106 -12.17 8.09 -1.52
C THR A 106 -12.85 9.06 -2.50
N LEU A 107 -14.19 9.03 -2.57
CA LEU A 107 -14.97 9.89 -3.46
C LEU A 107 -14.67 11.38 -3.22
N ILE A 108 -14.74 11.81 -1.95
CA ILE A 108 -14.51 13.21 -1.59
C ILE A 108 -13.05 13.62 -1.86
N SER A 109 -12.09 12.74 -1.56
CA SER A 109 -10.66 13.00 -1.81
C SER A 109 -10.38 13.22 -3.29
N PHE A 110 -10.95 12.40 -4.17
CA PHE A 110 -10.78 12.54 -5.62
C PHE A 110 -11.59 13.70 -6.23
N ILE A 111 -12.70 14.11 -5.62
CA ILE A 111 -13.36 15.37 -6.00
C ILE A 111 -12.43 16.56 -5.69
N ILE A 112 -11.79 16.57 -4.53
CA ILE A 112 -10.87 17.64 -4.11
C ILE A 112 -9.57 17.65 -4.92
N SER A 113 -9.13 16.49 -5.44
CA SER A 113 -7.90 16.41 -6.24
C SER A 113 -8.06 17.04 -7.63
N GLN A 114 -9.29 17.32 -8.09
CA GLN A 114 -9.51 17.98 -9.38
C GLN A 114 -8.86 19.39 -9.37
N ARG A 115 -7.90 19.61 -10.28
CA ARG A 115 -7.09 20.84 -10.42
C ARG A 115 -6.12 21.14 -9.27
N LYS A 116 -5.70 20.14 -8.51
CA LYS A 116 -4.52 20.27 -7.64
C LYS A 116 -3.32 19.57 -8.26
N ASN A 117 -2.25 20.36 -8.43
CA ASN A 117 -0.98 20.09 -9.11
C ASN A 117 -1.07 20.00 -10.64
#